data_AF-A0A1Y4AAT3-F1
#
_entry.id   AF-A0A1Y4AAT3-F1
#
_cell.length_a   1.000
_cell.length_b   1.000
_cell.length_c   1.000
_cell.angle_alpha   90.00
_cell.angle_beta   90.00
_cell.angle_gamma   90.00
#
_symmetry.space_group_name_H-M   'P 1'
#
loop_
_entity.id
_entity.type
_entity.pdbx_description
1 polymer ?
#
loop_
_entity_poly.entity_id
_entity_poly.type
_entity_poly.pdbx_seq_one_letter_code
_entity_poly.pdbx_strand_id
1 'polypeptide(L)'
;MALNENVVREQNARIQDLVRTPAFLVAAGSLTGLAAATSVENGIAIGAVSAIAIVVMAVLARPLRSITGVWARIPVLLMVSATVVVLLSFAMRIIDPLIYQNLGIYLPLAAVNGLVAAFIYDDGFTAGPAKCPLGTAVFCAVCTFVTLVFVGFINGMFATGAVFGLTMRELAASPIAIFGTPAGSLLVLALVCTFVNSIVDAARKSAEGGER
;
A
#
# COMPACT_ATOMS: atom_id res chain seq x y z
N MET A 1 31.26 22.71 -11.51
CA MET A 1 29.95 22.95 -10.88
C MET A 1 28.80 22.44 -11.76
N ALA A 2 28.71 22.81 -13.05
CA ALA A 2 27.67 22.35 -13.98
C ALA A 2 27.60 20.82 -14.21
N LEU A 3 28.74 20.10 -14.18
CA LEU A 3 28.75 18.63 -14.29
C LEU A 3 28.04 17.97 -13.10
N ASN A 4 28.16 18.55 -11.90
CA ASN A 4 27.54 18.02 -10.70
C ASN A 4 26.01 18.22 -10.72
N GLU A 5 25.54 19.37 -11.23
CA GLU A 5 24.10 19.61 -11.43
C GLU A 5 23.49 18.67 -12.47
N ASN A 6 24.21 18.39 -13.57
CA ASN A 6 23.75 17.44 -14.57
C ASN A 6 23.66 16.01 -14.02
N VAL A 7 24.65 15.57 -13.24
CA VAL A 7 24.62 14.25 -12.58
C VAL A 7 23.47 14.17 -11.59
N VAL A 8 23.27 15.20 -10.75
CA VAL A 8 22.15 15.24 -9.80
C VAL A 8 20.80 15.24 -10.52
N ARG A 9 20.68 15.95 -11.65
CA ARG A 9 19.46 15.99 -12.45
C ARG A 9 19.14 14.64 -13.08
N GLU A 10 20.15 13.95 -13.61
CA GLU A 10 19.98 12.63 -14.20
C GLU A 10 19.66 11.57 -13.13
N GLN A 11 20.30 11.66 -11.95
CA GLN A 11 19.96 10.83 -10.80
C GLN A 11 18.52 11.04 -10.34
N ASN A 12 18.07 12.29 -10.22
CA ASN A 12 16.69 12.60 -9.84
C ASN A 12 15.67 12.08 -10.87
N ALA A 13 15.98 12.16 -12.17
CA ALA A 13 15.13 11.61 -13.22
C ALA A 13 15.00 10.08 -13.09
N ARG A 14 16.12 9.38 -12.89
CA ARG A 14 16.12 7.92 -12.69
C ARG A 14 15.36 7.49 -11.44
N ILE A 15 15.50 8.24 -10.35
CA ILE A 15 14.75 8.00 -9.10
C ILE A 15 13.25 8.20 -9.35
N GLN A 16 12.86 9.27 -10.04
CA GLN A 16 11.45 9.52 -10.34
C GLN A 16 10.83 8.41 -11.20
N ASP A 17 11.56 7.90 -12.19
CA ASP A 17 11.08 6.79 -13.02
C ASP A 17 10.88 5.51 -12.20
N LEU A 18 11.80 5.20 -11.28
CA LEU A 18 11.68 4.04 -10.41
C LEU A 18 10.45 4.12 -9.49
N VAL A 19 10.25 5.26 -8.84
CA VAL A 19 9.18 5.46 -7.84
C VAL A 19 7.79 5.47 -8.52
N ARG A 20 7.71 5.80 -9.82
CA ARG A 20 6.47 5.77 -10.61
C ARG A 20 6.05 4.37 -11.07
N THR A 21 6.88 3.35 -10.88
CA THR A 21 6.56 2.00 -11.32
C THR A 21 5.35 1.45 -10.54
N PRO A 22 4.35 0.85 -11.20
CA PRO A 22 3.16 0.32 -10.52
C PRO A 22 3.48 -0.72 -9.45
N ALA A 23 4.50 -1.56 -9.65
CA ALA A 23 4.98 -2.47 -8.62
C ALA A 23 5.55 -1.73 -7.38
N PHE A 24 6.22 -0.60 -7.58
CA PHE A 24 6.72 0.22 -6.47
C PHE A 24 5.59 0.83 -5.65
N LEU A 25 4.54 1.34 -6.33
CA LEU A 25 3.34 1.88 -5.70
C LEU A 25 2.63 0.83 -4.83
N VAL A 26 2.49 -0.39 -5.35
CA VAL A 26 1.90 -1.52 -4.62
C VAL A 26 2.74 -1.90 -3.41
N ALA A 27 4.06 -2.01 -3.57
CA ALA A 27 4.96 -2.34 -2.48
C ALA A 27 4.97 -1.27 -1.38
N ALA A 28 5.06 0.01 -1.76
CA ALA A 28 5.10 1.13 -0.82
C ALA A 28 3.81 1.26 0.00
N GLY A 29 2.65 0.99 -0.61
CA GLY A 29 1.36 1.04 0.08
C GLY A 29 1.09 -0.15 1.01
N SER A 30 1.57 -1.34 0.64
CA SER A 30 1.21 -2.58 1.34
C SER A 30 2.13 -2.91 2.52
N LEU A 31 3.35 -2.36 2.56
CA LEU A 31 4.41 -2.80 3.47
C LEU A 31 4.04 -2.80 4.96
N THR A 32 3.29 -1.79 5.42
CA THR A 32 2.88 -1.67 6.82
C THR A 32 1.81 -2.68 7.24
N GLY A 33 1.03 -3.20 6.29
CA GLY A 33 -0.03 -4.18 6.52
C GLY A 33 0.41 -5.64 6.37
N LEU A 34 1.60 -5.90 5.82
CA LEU A 34 2.09 -7.25 5.51
C LEU A 34 2.20 -8.16 6.74
N ALA A 35 2.58 -7.60 7.90
CA ALA A 35 2.70 -8.35 9.14
C ALA A 35 1.34 -8.64 9.79
N ALA A 36 0.33 -7.81 9.52
CA ALA A 36 -1.01 -7.97 10.05
C ALA A 36 -1.88 -8.90 9.19
N ALA A 37 -1.58 -9.03 7.89
CA ALA A 37 -2.30 -9.88 6.94
C ALA A 37 -1.99 -11.37 7.14
N THR A 38 -2.29 -11.89 8.33
CA THR A 38 -2.15 -13.31 8.70
C THR A 38 -3.35 -14.16 8.31
N SER A 39 -4.52 -13.53 8.17
CA SER A 39 -5.77 -14.13 7.70
C SER A 39 -6.43 -13.21 6.67
N VAL A 40 -7.41 -13.74 5.91
CA VAL A 40 -8.18 -12.95 4.96
C VAL A 40 -8.92 -11.81 5.66
N GLU A 41 -9.54 -12.08 6.80
CA GLU A 41 -10.27 -11.08 7.59
C GLU A 41 -9.35 -9.94 8.04
N ASN A 42 -8.17 -10.29 8.54
CA ASN A 42 -7.18 -9.29 8.93
C ASN A 42 -6.66 -8.50 7.72
N GLY A 43 -6.45 -9.16 6.59
CA GLY A 43 -6.05 -8.55 5.32
C GLY A 43 -7.09 -7.55 4.78
N ILE A 44 -8.38 -7.90 4.85
CA ILE A 44 -9.49 -7.00 4.49
C ILE A 44 -9.52 -5.79 5.42
N ALA A 45 -9.44 -6.01 6.74
CA ALA A 45 -9.50 -4.94 7.73
C ALA A 45 -8.35 -3.94 7.56
N ILE A 46 -7.10 -4.40 7.52
CA ILE A 46 -5.95 -3.50 7.38
C ILE A 46 -5.84 -2.89 5.99
N GLY A 47 -6.25 -3.64 4.96
CA GLY A 47 -6.36 -3.14 3.59
C GLY A 47 -7.35 -1.99 3.50
N ALA A 48 -8.53 -2.13 4.11
CA ALA A 48 -9.58 -1.10 4.08
C ALA A 48 -9.12 0.17 4.79
N VAL A 49 -8.52 0.04 5.99
CA VAL A 49 -7.95 1.18 6.72
C VAL A 49 -6.88 1.89 5.90
N SER A 50 -5.98 1.14 5.27
CA SER A 50 -4.90 1.72 4.46
C SER A 50 -5.44 2.42 3.21
N ALA A 51 -6.40 1.80 2.51
CA ALA A 51 -7.02 2.36 1.31
C ALA A 51 -7.77 3.66 1.61
N ILE A 52 -8.56 3.69 2.70
CA ILE A 52 -9.27 4.90 3.12
C ILE A 52 -8.27 5.99 3.52
N ALA A 53 -7.22 5.65 4.29
CA ALA A 53 -6.19 6.60 4.67
C ALA A 53 -5.50 7.24 3.45
N ILE A 54 -5.17 6.44 2.43
CA ILE A 54 -4.58 6.93 1.17
C ILE A 54 -5.51 7.94 0.48
N VAL A 55 -6.79 7.58 0.30
CA VAL A 55 -7.75 8.43 -0.41
C VAL A 55 -8.01 9.73 0.37
N VAL A 56 -8.19 9.63 1.69
CA VAL A 56 -8.40 10.79 2.56
C VAL A 56 -7.20 11.72 2.51
N MET A 57 -5.97 11.19 2.61
CA MET A 57 -4.77 12.01 2.54
C MET A 57 -4.53 12.61 1.15
N ALA A 58 -4.92 11.93 0.07
CA ALA A 58 -4.86 12.49 -1.27
C ALA A 58 -5.79 13.70 -1.46
N VAL A 59 -6.94 13.72 -0.78
CA VAL A 59 -7.87 14.87 -0.79
C VAL A 59 -7.39 15.97 0.15
N LEU A 60 -6.98 15.61 1.37
CA LEU A 60 -6.66 16.58 2.43
C LEU A 60 -5.27 17.23 2.26
N ALA A 61 -4.31 16.57 1.60
CA ALA A 61 -2.95 17.08 1.50
C ALA A 61 -2.88 18.46 0.82
N ARG A 62 -3.63 18.65 -0.27
CA ARG A 62 -3.67 19.89 -1.06
C ARG A 62 -4.10 21.13 -0.27
N PRO A 63 -5.31 21.15 0.35
CA PRO A 63 -5.75 22.30 1.11
C PRO A 63 -4.87 22.54 2.33
N LEU A 64 -4.45 21.49 3.06
CA LEU A 64 -3.60 21.66 4.24
C LEU A 64 -2.25 22.28 3.91
N ARG A 65 -1.70 21.93 2.74
CA ARG A 65 -0.43 22.45 2.24
C ARG A 65 -0.44 23.95 2.00
N SER A 66 -1.60 24.52 1.66
CA SER A 66 -1.77 25.97 1.49
C SER A 66 -1.77 26.73 2.82
N ILE A 67 -2.18 26.05 3.90
CA ILE A 67 -2.31 26.63 5.25
C ILE A 67 -1.01 26.47 6.04
N THR A 68 -0.23 25.41 5.77
CA THR A 68 0.99 25.07 6.52
C THR A 68 2.26 25.66 5.92
N GLY A 69 3.11 26.21 6.79
CA GLY A 69 4.45 26.68 6.42
C GLY A 69 5.38 25.55 5.95
N VAL A 70 6.34 25.89 5.10
CA VAL A 70 7.27 24.95 4.44
C VAL A 70 7.95 24.00 5.44
N TRP A 71 8.38 24.53 6.60
CA TRP A 71 9.09 23.78 7.63
C TRP A 71 8.22 22.82 8.45
N ALA A 72 6.92 23.10 8.58
CA ALA A 72 5.99 22.34 9.44
C ALA A 72 5.06 21.41 8.65
N ARG A 73 5.14 21.41 7.31
CA ARG A 73 4.24 20.65 6.43
C ARG A 73 4.20 19.15 6.75
N ILE A 74 5.37 18.52 6.78
CA ILE A 74 5.51 17.07 6.99
C ILE A 74 4.94 16.64 8.35
N PRO A 75 5.36 17.23 9.50
CA PRO A 75 4.85 16.80 10.79
C PRO A 75 3.34 17.05 10.96
N VAL A 76 2.82 18.17 10.44
CA VAL A 76 1.37 18.47 10.52
C VAL A 76 0.55 17.48 9.70
N LEU A 77 0.94 17.20 8.46
CA LEU A 77 0.22 16.26 7.61
C LEU A 77 0.28 14.81 8.13
N LEU A 78 1.40 14.40 8.73
CA LEU A 78 1.51 13.10 9.40
C LEU A 78 0.60 13.00 10.62
N MET A 79 0.50 14.07 11.42
CA MET A 79 -0.45 14.11 12.55
C MET A 79 -1.91 14.02 12.07
N VAL A 80 -2.26 14.70 10.98
CA VAL A 80 -3.60 14.58 10.41
C VAL A 80 -3.88 13.15 9.95
N SER A 81 -2.94 12.52 9.23
CA SER A 81 -3.07 11.11 8.86
C SER A 81 -3.27 10.20 10.08
N ALA A 82 -2.47 10.40 11.13
CA ALA A 82 -2.60 9.63 12.37
C ALA A 82 -3.99 9.80 13.00
N THR A 83 -4.53 11.03 13.06
CA THR A 83 -5.88 11.25 13.58
C THR A 83 -6.97 10.59 12.74
N VAL A 84 -6.86 10.61 11.42
CA VAL A 84 -7.79 9.93 10.51
C VAL A 84 -7.80 8.43 10.79
N VAL A 85 -6.61 7.83 10.90
CA VAL A 85 -6.49 6.39 11.16
C VAL A 85 -6.94 6.02 12.56
N VAL A 86 -6.73 6.87 13.56
CA VAL A 86 -7.30 6.69 14.90
C VAL A 86 -8.83 6.69 14.87
N LEU A 87 -9.47 7.56 14.09
CA LEU A 87 -10.93 7.52 13.91
C LEU A 87 -11.40 6.22 13.24
N LEU A 88 -10.69 5.75 12.22
CA LEU A 88 -10.96 4.44 11.59
C LEU A 88 -10.75 3.29 12.58
N SER A 89 -9.79 3.42 13.49
CA SER A 89 -9.51 2.45 14.54
C SER A 89 -10.68 2.33 15.51
N PHE A 90 -11.28 3.47 15.89
CA PHE A 90 -12.49 3.47 16.71
C PHE A 90 -13.70 2.88 15.98
N ALA A 91 -13.87 3.20 14.69
CA ALA A 91 -14.93 2.59 13.89
C ALA A 91 -14.77 1.06 13.80
N MET A 92 -13.55 0.57 13.58
CA MET A 92 -13.26 -0.87 13.55
C MET A 92 -13.58 -1.55 14.88
N ARG A 93 -13.26 -0.91 16.01
CA ARG A 93 -13.58 -1.44 17.34
C ARG A 93 -15.08 -1.64 17.57
N ILE A 94 -15.92 -0.84 16.92
CA ILE A 94 -17.39 -0.95 16.98
C ILE A 94 -17.90 -2.06 16.05
N ILE A 95 -17.30 -2.21 14.87
CA ILE A 95 -17.70 -3.22 13.88
C ILE A 95 -17.29 -4.62 14.33
N ASP A 96 -16.01 -4.80 14.69
CA ASP A 96 -15.48 -6.10 15.12
C ASP A 96 -14.34 -5.91 16.14
N PRO A 97 -14.61 -6.15 17.44
CA PRO A 97 -13.61 -5.99 18.49
C PRO A 97 -12.51 -7.06 18.44
N LEU A 98 -12.76 -8.22 17.83
CA LEU A 98 -11.79 -9.32 17.75
C LEU A 98 -10.70 -8.98 16.73
N ILE A 99 -11.10 -8.45 15.58
CA ILE A 99 -10.16 -7.93 14.56
C ILE A 99 -9.36 -6.76 15.14
N TYR A 100 -9.99 -5.85 15.89
CA TYR A 100 -9.27 -4.74 16.53
C TYR A 100 -8.17 -5.22 17.49
N GLN A 101 -8.42 -6.25 18.29
CA GLN A 101 -7.41 -6.84 19.18
C GLN A 101 -6.27 -7.49 18.40
N ASN A 102 -6.58 -8.17 17.30
CA ASN A 102 -5.58 -8.83 16.46
C ASN A 102 -4.67 -7.83 15.74
N LEU A 103 -5.23 -6.74 15.21
CA LEU A 103 -4.46 -5.77 14.45
C LEU A 103 -3.79 -4.73 15.35
N GLY A 104 -4.37 -4.38 16.51
CA GLY A 104 -3.77 -3.55 17.56
C GLY A 104 -2.82 -2.45 17.07
N ILE A 105 -1.51 -2.70 17.21
CA ILE A 105 -0.44 -1.76 16.84
C ILE A 105 -0.37 -1.45 15.33
N TYR A 106 -0.82 -2.36 14.47
CA TYR A 106 -0.75 -2.20 13.02
C TYR A 106 -1.73 -1.17 12.46
N LEU A 107 -2.84 -0.89 13.16
CA LEU A 107 -3.79 0.15 12.77
C LEU A 107 -3.09 1.52 12.72
N PRO A 108 -2.48 2.03 13.81
CA PRO A 108 -1.71 3.28 13.77
C PRO A 108 -0.57 3.29 12.74
N LEU A 109 0.09 2.15 12.50
CA LEU A 109 1.16 2.06 11.48
C LEU A 109 0.62 2.25 10.04
N ALA A 110 -0.65 1.96 9.78
CA ALA A 110 -1.27 2.24 8.48
C ALA A 110 -1.29 3.75 8.15
N ALA A 111 -1.26 4.62 9.18
CA ALA A 111 -1.24 6.07 9.01
C ALA A 111 0.07 6.60 8.41
N VAL A 112 1.15 5.83 8.51
CA VAL A 112 2.49 6.17 8.03
C VAL A 112 2.94 5.26 6.89
N ASN A 113 1.98 4.67 6.15
CA ASN A 113 2.32 3.86 4.98
C ASN A 113 3.07 4.69 3.92
N GLY A 114 3.89 4.03 3.10
CA GLY A 114 4.77 4.69 2.14
C GLY A 114 4.02 5.49 1.07
N LEU A 115 2.78 5.10 0.76
CA LEU A 115 1.96 5.79 -0.23
C LEU A 115 1.35 7.08 0.34
N VAL A 116 0.84 7.05 1.57
CA VAL A 116 0.39 8.24 2.32
C VAL A 116 1.55 9.22 2.46
N ALA A 117 2.74 8.75 2.83
CA ALA A 117 3.93 9.58 2.85
C ALA A 117 4.21 10.21 1.47
N ALA A 118 4.10 9.46 0.37
CA ALA A 118 4.28 10.00 -0.98
C ALA A 118 3.29 11.14 -1.29
N PHE A 119 2.02 11.03 -0.90
CA PHE A 119 1.03 12.10 -1.05
C PHE A 119 1.33 13.33 -0.17
N ILE A 120 1.90 13.12 1.02
CA ILE A 120 2.33 14.19 1.93
C ILE A 120 3.52 14.97 1.33
N TYR A 121 4.51 14.27 0.78
CA TYR A 121 5.73 14.87 0.24
C TYR A 121 5.51 15.58 -1.10
N ASP A 122 4.85 14.95 -2.08
CA ASP A 122 4.89 15.42 -3.49
C ASP A 122 3.52 15.78 -4.09
N ASP A 123 2.48 16.02 -3.30
CA ASP A 123 1.13 16.30 -3.83
C ASP A 123 0.49 15.13 -4.63
N GLY A 124 1.04 13.93 -4.41
CA GLY A 124 0.84 12.74 -5.22
C GLY A 124 1.83 12.68 -6.39
N PHE A 125 1.91 11.56 -7.10
CA PHE A 125 2.75 11.47 -8.30
C PHE A 125 2.23 12.45 -9.35
N THR A 126 2.85 13.63 -9.42
CA THR A 126 2.39 14.83 -10.14
C THR A 126 2.30 14.69 -11.67
N ALA A 127 2.59 13.51 -12.23
CA ALA A 127 2.39 13.23 -13.66
C ALA A 127 2.36 11.72 -13.99
N GLY A 128 1.25 11.04 -13.68
CA GLY A 128 0.90 9.70 -14.23
C GLY A 128 -0.40 9.75 -15.04
N PRO A 129 -0.73 8.73 -15.86
CA PRO A 129 -1.66 8.82 -17.01
C PRO A 129 -3.11 9.23 -16.70
N ALA A 130 -3.53 9.24 -15.42
CA ALA A 130 -4.76 9.89 -15.01
C ALA A 130 -4.49 11.38 -14.77
N LYS A 131 -5.07 12.24 -15.60
CA LYS A 131 -5.01 13.71 -15.50
C LYS A 131 -5.54 14.28 -14.15
N CYS A 132 -5.97 13.41 -13.22
CA CYS A 132 -6.46 13.74 -11.88
C CYS A 132 -5.70 12.95 -10.81
N PRO A 133 -5.02 13.62 -9.85
CA PRO A 133 -4.25 12.97 -8.77
C PRO A 133 -5.11 12.11 -7.83
N LEU A 134 -6.40 12.45 -7.72
CA LEU A 134 -7.37 11.64 -6.99
C LEU A 134 -7.59 10.27 -7.65
N GLY A 135 -7.63 10.21 -8.99
CA GLY A 135 -7.80 8.95 -9.73
C GLY A 135 -6.63 8.00 -9.49
N THR A 136 -5.40 8.53 -9.47
CA THR A 136 -4.20 7.77 -9.11
C THR A 136 -4.26 7.28 -7.67
N ALA A 137 -4.69 8.13 -6.72
CA ALA A 137 -4.82 7.74 -5.31
C ALA A 137 -5.84 6.62 -5.10
N VAL A 138 -6.99 6.70 -5.76
CA VAL A 138 -8.02 5.65 -5.72
C VAL A 138 -7.50 4.35 -6.32
N PHE A 139 -6.84 4.43 -7.47
CA PHE A 139 -6.24 3.25 -8.10
C PHE A 139 -5.23 2.57 -7.18
N CYS A 140 -4.29 3.33 -6.61
CA CYS A 140 -3.30 2.79 -5.70
C CYS A 140 -3.92 2.25 -4.41
N ALA A 141 -4.94 2.91 -3.86
CA ALA A 141 -5.68 2.45 -2.69
C ALA A 141 -6.35 1.08 -2.96
N VAL A 142 -6.99 0.92 -4.12
CA VAL A 142 -7.59 -0.35 -4.53
C VAL A 142 -6.52 -1.43 -4.71
N CYS A 143 -5.39 -1.11 -5.36
CA CYS A 143 -4.30 -2.07 -5.51
C CYS A 143 -3.74 -2.51 -4.15
N THR A 144 -3.48 -1.58 -3.24
CA THR A 144 -3.03 -1.88 -1.86
C THR A 144 -4.03 -2.76 -1.12
N PHE A 145 -5.33 -2.46 -1.23
CA PHE A 145 -6.39 -3.28 -0.65
C PHE A 145 -6.35 -4.72 -1.18
N VAL A 146 -6.38 -4.88 -2.51
CA VAL A 146 -6.38 -6.20 -3.15
C VAL A 146 -5.11 -6.98 -2.82
N THR A 147 -3.94 -6.33 -2.80
CA THR A 147 -2.67 -6.96 -2.42
C THR A 147 -2.71 -7.47 -0.99
N LEU A 148 -3.20 -6.68 -0.02
CA LEU A 148 -3.27 -7.11 1.38
C LEU A 148 -4.28 -8.22 1.62
N VAL A 149 -5.42 -8.21 0.91
CA VAL A 149 -6.38 -9.31 0.94
C VAL A 149 -5.77 -10.58 0.36
N PHE A 150 -5.06 -10.48 -0.76
CA PHE A 150 -4.39 -11.63 -1.38
C PHE A 150 -3.26 -12.20 -0.51
N VAL A 151 -2.46 -11.34 0.12
CA VAL A 151 -1.44 -11.77 1.09
C VAL A 151 -2.10 -12.47 2.28
N GLY A 152 -3.18 -11.91 2.84
CA GLY A 152 -3.94 -12.53 3.93
C GLY A 152 -4.56 -13.88 3.54
N PHE A 153 -4.97 -14.04 2.28
CA PHE A 153 -5.46 -15.30 1.74
C PHE A 153 -4.37 -16.36 1.66
N ILE A 154 -3.22 -16.05 1.05
CA ILE A 154 -2.10 -16.98 0.92
C ILE A 154 -1.55 -17.36 2.30
N ASN A 155 -1.39 -16.38 3.18
CA ASN A 155 -0.92 -16.61 4.54
C ASN A 155 -1.91 -17.46 5.35
N GLY A 156 -3.20 -17.13 5.33
CA GLY A 156 -4.23 -17.92 6.02
C GLY A 156 -4.25 -19.37 5.53
N MET A 157 -4.18 -19.56 4.21
CA MET A 157 -4.15 -20.87 3.58
C MET A 157 -2.94 -21.70 4.01
N PHE A 158 -1.72 -21.17 3.91
CA PHE A 158 -0.50 -21.95 4.19
C PHE A 158 -0.11 -22.01 5.67
N ALA A 159 -0.45 -21.00 6.47
CA ALA A 159 -0.07 -20.93 7.88
C ALA A 159 -1.05 -21.67 8.80
N THR A 160 -2.36 -21.63 8.50
CA THR A 160 -3.40 -22.23 9.36
C THR A 160 -4.13 -23.39 8.71
N GLY A 161 -4.01 -23.57 7.39
CA GLY A 161 -4.80 -24.56 6.64
C GLY A 161 -6.29 -24.25 6.61
N ALA A 162 -6.70 -23.03 7.03
CA ALA A 162 -8.08 -22.60 7.09
C ALA A 162 -8.29 -21.37 6.20
N VAL A 163 -9.27 -21.44 5.32
CA VAL A 163 -9.69 -20.31 4.49
C VAL A 163 -11.17 -20.10 4.74
N PHE A 164 -11.57 -18.91 5.18
CA PHE A 164 -12.98 -18.57 5.50
C PHE A 164 -13.67 -19.57 6.46
N GLY A 165 -12.94 -20.08 7.46
CA GLY A 165 -13.47 -21.06 8.42
C GLY A 165 -13.60 -22.49 7.89
N LEU A 166 -13.27 -22.75 6.62
CA LEU A 166 -13.16 -24.10 6.07
C LEU A 166 -11.72 -24.61 6.26
N THR A 167 -11.55 -25.56 7.17
CA THR A 167 -10.26 -26.20 7.43
C THR A 167 -9.98 -27.27 6.38
N MET A 168 -8.98 -27.05 5.53
CA MET A 168 -8.44 -28.08 4.66
C MET A 168 -7.60 -29.04 5.51
N ARG A 169 -8.13 -30.23 5.80
CA ARG A 169 -7.57 -31.18 6.77
C ARG A 169 -6.15 -31.65 6.41
N GLU A 170 -5.82 -31.69 5.11
CA GLU A 170 -4.48 -32.03 4.58
C GLU A 170 -3.45 -30.92 4.84
N LEU A 171 -3.83 -29.65 4.70
CA LEU A 171 -2.94 -28.50 4.92
C LEU A 171 -2.79 -28.13 6.40
N ALA A 172 -3.83 -28.37 7.21
CA ALA A 172 -3.77 -28.21 8.66
C ALA A 172 -2.85 -29.24 9.34
N ALA A 173 -2.57 -30.37 8.69
CA ALA A 173 -1.69 -31.42 9.21
C ALA A 173 -0.19 -31.11 9.03
N SER A 174 0.18 -30.23 8.09
CA SER A 174 1.57 -29.77 7.89
C SER A 174 1.61 -28.27 7.54
N PRO A 175 1.29 -27.38 8.50
CA PRO A 175 1.31 -25.94 8.25
C PRO A 175 2.72 -25.46 7.94
N ILE A 176 2.86 -24.70 6.85
CA ILE A 176 4.11 -24.07 6.47
C ILE A 176 4.24 -22.77 7.26
N ALA A 177 4.82 -22.87 8.45
CA ALA A 177 4.94 -21.77 9.42
C ALA A 177 5.63 -20.50 8.85
N ILE A 178 6.40 -20.63 7.77
CA ILE A 178 7.07 -19.51 7.08
C ILE A 178 6.05 -18.47 6.57
N PHE A 179 4.86 -18.91 6.11
CA PHE A 179 3.79 -18.01 5.64
C PHE A 179 3.02 -17.32 6.77
N GLY A 180 3.28 -17.67 8.04
CA GLY A 180 2.82 -16.91 9.20
C GLY A 180 3.80 -15.80 9.62
N THR A 181 4.98 -15.71 9.00
CA THR A 181 6.01 -14.74 9.35
C THR A 181 6.09 -13.59 8.34
N PRO A 182 6.66 -12.42 8.70
CA PRO A 182 6.85 -11.32 7.75
C PRO A 182 7.63 -11.72 6.49
N ALA A 183 8.53 -12.70 6.59
CA ALA A 183 9.29 -13.21 5.44
C ALA A 183 8.38 -13.87 4.38
N GLY A 184 7.37 -14.62 4.81
CA GLY A 184 6.37 -15.20 3.90
C GLY A 184 5.55 -14.14 3.18
N SER A 185 5.06 -13.13 3.91
CA SER A 185 4.33 -12.00 3.31
C SER A 185 5.14 -11.23 2.28
N LEU A 186 6.45 -11.05 2.49
CA LEU A 186 7.35 -10.39 1.54
C LEU A 186 7.55 -11.21 0.26
N LEU A 187 7.59 -12.54 0.35
CA LEU A 187 7.66 -13.42 -0.82
C LEU A 187 6.40 -13.30 -1.66
N VAL A 188 5.23 -13.31 -1.02
CA VAL A 188 3.94 -13.11 -1.72
C VAL A 188 3.88 -11.73 -2.35
N LEU A 189 4.33 -10.69 -1.65
CA LEU A 189 4.41 -9.34 -2.20
C LEU A 189 5.35 -9.27 -3.41
N ALA A 190 6.50 -9.95 -3.37
CA ALA A 190 7.42 -10.01 -4.51
C ALA A 190 6.74 -10.65 -5.73
N LEU A 191 5.99 -11.74 -5.53
CA LEU A 191 5.22 -12.38 -6.59
C LEU A 191 4.17 -11.43 -7.19
N VAL A 192 3.44 -10.70 -6.34
CA VAL A 192 2.47 -9.68 -6.77
C VAL A 192 3.16 -8.58 -7.57
N CYS A 193 4.30 -8.06 -7.11
CA CYS A 193 5.08 -7.04 -7.81
C CYS A 193 5.57 -7.52 -9.19
N THR A 194 6.07 -8.75 -9.28
CA THR A 194 6.48 -9.35 -10.57
C THR A 194 5.31 -9.50 -11.52
N PHE A 195 4.14 -9.92 -11.01
CA PHE A 195 2.92 -10.04 -11.80
C PHE A 195 2.40 -8.69 -12.31
N VAL A 196 2.41 -7.66 -11.45
CA VAL A 196 2.04 -6.30 -11.86
C VAL A 196 2.98 -5.77 -12.94
N ASN A 197 4.28 -5.97 -12.80
CA ASN A 197 5.25 -5.55 -13.81
C ASN A 197 5.07 -6.33 -15.13
N SER A 198 4.80 -7.63 -15.10
CA SER A 198 4.62 -8.41 -16.32
C SER A 198 3.38 -7.99 -17.12
N ILE A 199 2.28 -7.63 -16.44
CA ILE A 199 1.09 -7.06 -17.10
C ILE A 199 1.40 -5.72 -17.75
N VAL A 200 2.16 -4.86 -17.06
CA VAL A 200 2.50 -3.53 -17.56
C VAL A 200 3.42 -3.62 -18.77
N ASP A 201 4.41 -4.52 -18.74
CA ASP A 201 5.29 -4.78 -19.87
C ASP A 201 4.52 -5.36 -21.07
N ALA A 202 3.54 -6.24 -20.83
CA ALA A 202 2.66 -6.77 -21.86
C ALA A 202 1.78 -5.66 -22.48
N ALA A 203 1.18 -4.80 -21.65
CA ALA A 203 0.36 -3.69 -22.10
C ALA A 203 1.18 -2.67 -22.91
N ARG A 204 2.43 -2.42 -22.53
CA ARG A 204 3.34 -1.53 -23.26
C ARG A 204 3.69 -2.08 -24.65
N LYS A 205 3.94 -3.40 -24.76
CA LYS A 205 4.16 -4.08 -26.05
C LYS A 205 2.93 -4.03 -26.96
N SER A 206 1.72 -4.14 -26.39
CA SER A 206 0.48 -4.01 -27.17
C SER A 206 0.23 -2.59 -27.66
N ALA A 207 0.65 -1.56 -26.92
CA ALA A 207 0.55 -0.16 -27.34
C ALA A 207 1.53 0.14 -28.50
N GLU A 208 2.77 -0.36 -28.43
CA GLU A 208 3.77 -0.20 -29.49
C GLU A 208 3.43 -1.01 -30.76
N GLY A 209 2.61 -2.06 -30.64
CA GLY A 209 2.11 -2.86 -31.77
C GLY A 209 0.89 -2.26 -32.49
N GLY A 210 0.22 -1.27 -31.90
CA GLY A 210 -0.96 -0.60 -32.48
C GLY A 210 -0.66 0.65 -33.32
N GLU A 211 0.60 1.08 -33.37
CA GLU A 211 1.09 2.21 -34.20
C GLU A 211 1.71 1.76 -35.54
N ARG A 212 1.44 0.53 -36.00
CA ARG A 212 1.85 0.03 -37.32
C ARG A 212 0.68 -0.19 -38.26
#